data_AF-A0A1I5H8I7-F1
#
_entry.id   AF-A0A1I5H8I7-F1
#
_cell.length_a   1.000
_cell.length_b   1.000
_cell.length_c   1.000
_cell.angle_alpha   90.00
_cell.angle_beta   90.00
_cell.angle_gamma   90.00
#
_symmetry.space_group_name_H-M   'P 1'
#
loop_
_entity.id
_entity.type
_entity.pdbx_description
1 polymer ?
#
loop_
_entity_poly.entity_id
_entity_poly.type
_entity_poly.pdbx_seq_one_letter_code
_entity_poly.pdbx_strand_id
1 'polypeptide(L)'
;MVRHFLDLPGARVLPTAGLQLVDQAVGHVIDVAAMGVVHGPAGMGKTYAVESALTARERTGLWSSFPSRPTMRLVAATLFEQLTGSPAGRARSRFVLMDAVIEELSARPRVVVVDEAQRLNTECIEFLRHLHDHPRTRFALLLVGGDGAWQVLSAQPMLRSRVYRRVRLEPLTSDQVLELIPRFHPIYEGVDRELVLQIDDHLAHGNLRDWASFTQSAAALCADHDTAVLDARIVANAFALHGAAITA
;
A
#
# COMPACT_ATOMS: atom_id res chain seq x y z
N MET A 1 9.08 -4.74 11.82
CA MET A 1 9.31 -5.59 10.62
C MET A 1 8.04 -5.52 9.80
N VAL A 2 8.14 -5.10 8.53
CA VAL A 2 6.97 -5.02 7.64
C VAL A 2 6.48 -6.44 7.34
N ARG A 3 5.17 -6.66 7.41
CA ARG A 3 4.57 -7.98 7.23
C ARG A 3 4.18 -8.21 5.77
N HIS A 4 4.48 -9.40 5.25
CA HIS A 4 3.99 -9.84 3.95
C HIS A 4 2.49 -10.19 4.04
N PHE A 5 1.80 -10.19 2.90
CA PHE A 5 0.41 -10.65 2.84
C PHE A 5 0.32 -12.12 3.35
N LEU A 6 -0.69 -12.41 4.17
CA LEU A 6 -0.88 -13.69 4.88
C LEU A 6 0.23 -14.08 5.87
N ASP A 7 1.13 -13.15 6.22
CA ASP A 7 2.30 -13.46 7.05
C ASP A 7 3.11 -14.66 6.50
N LEU A 8 3.12 -14.83 5.16
CA LEU A 8 3.72 -15.97 4.45
C LEU A 8 5.14 -16.26 4.94
N PRO A 9 5.37 -17.38 5.66
CA PRO A 9 6.69 -17.74 6.16
C PRO A 9 7.68 -17.95 5.02
N GLY A 10 8.93 -17.54 5.20
CA GLY A 10 9.97 -17.72 4.17
C GLY A 10 9.85 -16.79 2.95
N ALA A 11 8.79 -15.95 2.87
CA ALA A 11 8.68 -14.92 1.85
C ALA A 11 9.79 -13.89 1.99
N ARG A 12 10.34 -13.48 0.85
CA ARG A 12 11.40 -12.47 0.75
C ARG A 12 10.85 -11.21 0.10
N VAL A 13 11.47 -10.07 0.43
CA VAL A 13 11.14 -8.80 -0.22
C VAL A 13 11.63 -8.81 -1.67
N LEU A 14 10.72 -8.56 -2.61
CA LEU A 14 11.08 -8.43 -4.02
C LEU A 14 11.53 -6.99 -4.32
N PRO A 15 12.74 -6.78 -4.87
CA PRO A 15 13.25 -5.44 -5.19
C PRO A 15 12.66 -4.92 -6.51
N THR A 16 11.33 -4.77 -6.57
CA THR A 16 10.66 -4.25 -7.77
C THR A 16 11.08 -2.79 -8.02
N ALA A 17 11.10 -2.38 -9.29
CA ALA A 17 11.32 -0.96 -9.63
C ALA A 17 10.29 -0.04 -8.93
N GLY A 18 9.05 -0.51 -8.79
CA GLY A 18 8.00 0.19 -8.06
C GLY A 18 8.33 0.40 -6.57
N LEU A 19 8.86 -0.62 -5.90
CA LEU A 19 9.28 -0.51 -4.49
C LEU A 19 10.40 0.52 -4.32
N GLN A 20 11.40 0.51 -5.20
CA GLN A 20 12.50 1.47 -5.17
C GLN A 20 12.02 2.91 -5.44
N LEU A 21 11.11 3.09 -6.40
CA LEU A 21 10.52 4.40 -6.69
C LEU A 21 9.67 4.93 -5.53
N VAL A 22 8.89 4.07 -4.87
CA VAL A 22 8.14 4.46 -3.67
C VAL A 22 9.08 4.86 -2.55
N ASP A 23 10.16 4.09 -2.31
CA ASP A 23 11.16 4.43 -1.29
C ASP A 23 11.73 5.84 -1.51
N GLN A 24 12.22 6.12 -2.72
CA GLN A 24 12.76 7.43 -3.08
C GLN A 24 11.70 8.53 -2.96
N ALA A 25 10.48 8.29 -3.44
CA ALA A 25 9.40 9.28 -3.39
C ALA A 25 9.00 9.61 -1.96
N VAL A 26 8.89 8.61 -1.08
CA VAL A 26 8.56 8.79 0.34
C VAL A 26 9.66 9.56 1.05
N GLY A 27 10.94 9.24 0.79
CA GLY A 27 12.06 10.01 1.33
C GLY A 27 11.98 11.49 0.97
N HIS A 28 11.86 11.79 -0.32
CA HIS A 28 11.70 13.16 -0.80
C HIS A 28 10.50 13.88 -0.17
N VAL A 29 9.36 13.21 -0.03
CA VAL A 29 8.14 13.79 0.56
C VAL A 29 8.34 14.12 2.04
N ILE A 30 9.05 13.27 2.79
CA ILE A 30 9.36 13.49 4.21
C ILE A 30 10.34 14.64 4.38
N ASP A 31 11.42 14.67 3.60
CA ASP A 31 12.51 15.64 3.74
C ASP A 31 12.03 17.09 3.62
N VAL A 32 11.09 17.35 2.72
CA VAL A 32 10.51 18.69 2.51
C VAL A 32 9.12 18.85 3.11
N ALA A 33 8.60 17.86 3.84
CA ALA A 33 7.25 17.84 4.40
C ALA A 33 6.15 18.16 3.36
N ALA A 34 6.24 17.53 2.18
CA ALA A 34 5.32 17.78 1.05
C ALA A 34 4.15 16.77 1.01
N MET A 35 3.35 16.85 -0.06
CA MET A 35 2.34 15.85 -0.39
C MET A 35 2.90 14.82 -1.40
N GLY A 36 2.65 13.54 -1.15
CA GLY A 36 2.96 12.44 -2.04
C GLY A 36 1.74 11.57 -2.33
N VAL A 37 1.69 10.98 -3.53
CA VAL A 37 0.65 10.02 -3.93
C VAL A 37 1.29 8.71 -4.38
N VAL A 38 0.83 7.59 -3.80
CA VAL A 38 1.17 6.24 -4.27
C VAL A 38 -0.13 5.55 -4.66
N HIS A 39 -0.29 5.20 -5.94
CA HIS A 39 -1.54 4.64 -6.44
C HIS A 39 -1.31 3.50 -7.44
N GLY A 40 -2.36 2.76 -7.76
CA GLY A 40 -2.32 1.63 -8.69
C GLY A 40 -3.26 0.50 -8.28
N PRO A 41 -3.32 -0.59 -9.05
CA PRO A 41 -4.25 -1.68 -8.82
C PRO A 41 -4.12 -2.31 -7.43
N ALA A 42 -5.19 -2.98 -6.98
CA ALA A 42 -5.17 -3.71 -5.72
C ALA A 42 -4.13 -4.84 -5.77
N GLY A 43 -3.43 -5.08 -4.66
CA GLY A 43 -2.45 -6.17 -4.57
C GLY A 43 -1.03 -5.86 -5.04
N MET A 44 -0.76 -4.66 -5.55
CA MET A 44 0.59 -4.24 -5.98
C MET A 44 1.58 -3.88 -4.84
N GLY A 45 1.23 -4.12 -3.57
CA GLY A 45 2.12 -3.83 -2.44
C GLY A 45 2.29 -2.34 -2.08
N LYS A 46 1.33 -1.46 -2.42
CA LYS A 46 1.42 -0.01 -2.10
C LYS A 46 1.65 0.29 -0.62
N THR A 47 0.78 -0.25 0.24
CA THR A 47 0.85 -0.09 1.70
C THR A 47 2.19 -0.63 2.22
N TYR A 48 2.58 -1.82 1.78
CA TYR A 48 3.86 -2.44 2.11
C TYR A 48 5.06 -1.56 1.72
N ALA A 49 5.05 -1.01 0.50
CA ALA A 49 6.15 -0.18 -0.01
C ALA A 49 6.29 1.13 0.79
N VAL A 50 5.17 1.78 1.12
CA VAL A 50 5.18 2.98 1.97
C VAL A 50 5.64 2.66 3.38
N GLU A 51 5.15 1.57 3.99
CA GLU A 51 5.57 1.15 5.33
C GLU A 51 7.05 0.77 5.38
N SER A 52 7.56 0.09 4.35
CA SER A 52 8.98 -0.25 4.20
C SER A 52 9.85 1.00 4.12
N ALA A 53 9.45 1.98 3.30
CA ALA A 53 10.15 3.25 3.17
C ALA A 53 10.16 4.08 4.48
N LEU A 54 9.05 4.05 5.24
CA LEU A 54 8.98 4.70 6.55
C LEU A 54 9.87 4.00 7.58
N THR A 55 9.81 2.66 7.62
CA THR A 55 10.63 1.84 8.52
C THR A 55 12.12 2.05 8.27
N ALA A 56 12.55 2.07 7.00
CA ALA A 56 13.94 2.30 6.60
C ALA A 56 14.48 3.68 7.04
N ARG A 57 13.60 4.62 7.35
CA ARG A 57 13.94 5.99 7.80
C ARG A 57 13.65 6.21 9.29
N GLU A 58 13.34 5.16 10.04
CA GLU A 58 12.94 5.24 11.45
C GLU A 58 11.78 6.22 11.68
N ARG A 59 10.85 6.30 10.71
CA ARG A 59 9.65 7.14 10.78
C ARG A 59 8.43 6.28 11.04
N THR A 60 7.55 6.80 11.88
CA THR A 60 6.22 6.22 12.11
C THR A 60 5.18 7.04 11.36
N GLY A 61 4.42 6.38 10.48
CA GLY A 61 3.25 6.98 9.83
C GLY A 61 2.02 6.93 10.73
N LEU A 62 1.22 7.99 10.70
CA LEU A 62 -0.12 8.01 11.28
C LEU A 62 -1.10 7.51 10.20
N TRP A 63 -1.40 6.21 10.24
CA TRP A 63 -2.20 5.54 9.23
C TRP A 63 -3.70 5.69 9.50
N SER A 64 -4.45 6.05 8.46
CA SER A 64 -5.90 6.13 8.51
C SER A 64 -6.50 5.64 7.20
N SER A 65 -7.63 4.95 7.29
CA SER A 65 -8.47 4.59 6.14
C SER A 65 -9.91 4.91 6.51
N PHE A 66 -10.71 5.32 5.53
CA PHE A 66 -12.07 5.80 5.77
C PHE A 66 -13.13 4.94 5.07
N PRO A 67 -14.38 4.93 5.58
CA PRO A 67 -15.51 4.46 4.80
C PRO A 67 -15.69 5.31 3.54
N SER A 68 -16.52 4.84 2.61
CA SER A 68 -16.83 5.61 1.39
C SER A 68 -17.44 6.98 1.74
N ARG A 69 -16.88 8.04 1.14
CA ARG A 69 -17.35 9.44 1.25
C ARG A 69 -17.54 9.88 2.72
N PRO A 70 -16.47 9.85 3.55
CA PRO A 70 -16.58 10.19 4.97
C PRO A 70 -16.97 11.67 5.15
N THR A 71 -17.45 12.02 6.34
CA THR A 71 -17.64 13.44 6.69
C THR A 71 -16.29 14.07 7.07
N MET A 72 -16.13 15.37 6.85
CA MET A 72 -14.94 16.10 7.32
C MET A 72 -14.73 15.94 8.84
N ARG A 73 -15.82 15.89 9.61
CA ARG A 73 -15.77 15.66 11.07
C ARG A 73 -15.16 14.30 11.41
N LEU A 74 -15.51 13.23 10.68
CA LEU A 74 -14.93 11.92 10.89
C LEU A 74 -13.42 11.95 10.62
N VAL A 75 -13.00 12.55 9.50
CA VAL A 75 -11.57 12.68 9.16
C VAL A 75 -10.81 13.44 10.24
N ALA A 76 -11.33 14.59 10.68
CA ALA A 76 -10.71 15.39 11.74
C ALA A 76 -10.63 14.64 13.07
N ALA A 77 -11.68 13.92 13.45
CA ALA A 77 -11.72 13.16 14.70
C ALA A 77 -10.73 12.00 14.69
N THR A 78 -10.63 11.28 13.57
CA THR A 78 -9.65 10.21 13.38
C THR A 78 -8.22 10.74 13.43
N LEU A 79 -7.92 11.85 12.76
CA LEU A 79 -6.59 12.46 12.83
C LEU A 79 -6.24 12.90 14.27
N PHE A 80 -7.17 13.55 14.96
CA PHE A 80 -6.97 13.95 16.35
C PHE A 80 -6.70 12.75 17.27
N GLU A 81 -7.47 11.67 17.14
CA GLU A 81 -7.30 10.44 17.92
C GLU A 81 -5.94 9.79 17.63
N GLN A 82 -5.49 9.76 16.38
CA GLN A 82 -4.16 9.25 16.00
C GLN A 82 -3.02 10.12 16.53
N LEU A 83 -3.20 11.43 16.57
CA LEU A 83 -2.17 12.37 17.04
C LEU A 83 -1.99 12.34 18.57
N THR A 84 -3.10 12.15 19.30
CA THR A 84 -3.16 12.29 20.77
C THR A 84 -3.29 10.97 21.53
N GLY A 85 -3.72 9.89 20.87
CA GLY A 85 -4.14 8.65 21.51
C GLY A 85 -5.48 8.74 22.25
N SER A 86 -6.24 9.84 22.09
CA SER A 86 -7.47 10.10 22.83
C SER A 86 -8.71 10.19 21.93
N PRO A 87 -9.81 9.49 22.24
CA PRO A 87 -11.06 9.60 21.49
C PRO A 87 -11.83 10.89 21.80
N ALA A 88 -11.33 11.76 22.68
CA ALA A 88 -11.99 12.98 23.14
C ALA A 88 -12.35 13.95 21.98
N GLY A 89 -11.69 13.82 20.82
CA GLY A 89 -12.05 14.56 19.61
C GLY A 89 -13.50 14.36 19.15
N ARG A 90 -14.10 13.20 19.44
CA ARG A 90 -15.47 12.85 19.02
C ARG A 90 -16.55 13.71 19.68
N ALA A 91 -16.29 14.26 20.86
CA ALA A 91 -17.21 15.12 21.62
C ALA A 91 -17.05 16.62 21.31
N ARG A 92 -15.99 17.03 20.58
CA ARG A 92 -15.70 18.44 20.30
C ARG A 92 -16.57 19.00 19.18
N SER A 93 -16.81 20.31 19.16
CA SER A 93 -17.38 20.98 17.98
C SER A 93 -16.39 20.92 16.80
N ARG A 94 -16.87 21.12 15.56
CA ARG A 94 -16.01 21.03 14.37
C ARG A 94 -14.84 22.01 14.39
N PHE A 95 -15.05 23.23 14.90
CA PHE A 95 -14.04 24.29 14.94
C PHE A 95 -12.96 23.97 15.97
N VAL A 96 -13.38 23.59 17.18
CA VAL A 96 -12.47 23.19 18.27
C VAL A 96 -11.65 21.97 17.87
N LEU A 97 -12.25 21.04 17.12
CA LEU A 97 -11.55 19.86 16.63
C LEU A 97 -10.50 20.21 15.58
N MET A 98 -10.82 21.11 14.64
CA MET A 98 -9.88 21.56 13.62
C MET A 98 -8.66 22.27 14.23
N ASP A 99 -8.90 23.23 15.14
CA ASP A 99 -7.81 23.95 15.82
C ASP A 99 -6.91 22.99 16.61
N ALA A 100 -7.51 22.01 17.28
CA ALA A 100 -6.77 20.99 18.01
C ALA A 100 -5.93 20.09 17.09
N VAL A 101 -6.45 19.70 15.92
CA VAL A 101 -5.66 18.94 14.93
C VAL A 101 -4.49 19.79 14.43
N ILE A 102 -4.71 21.09 14.17
CA ILE A 102 -3.64 22.01 13.76
C ILE A 102 -2.57 22.10 14.85
N GLU A 103 -2.96 22.30 16.12
CA GLU A 103 -2.04 22.37 17.25
C GLU A 103 -1.17 21.10 17.36
N GLU A 104 -1.79 19.93 17.29
CA GLU A 104 -1.10 18.64 17.35
C GLU A 104 -0.17 18.36 16.16
N LEU A 105 -0.56 18.81 14.95
CA LEU A 105 0.28 18.75 13.75
C LEU A 105 1.41 19.78 13.77
N SER A 106 1.26 20.87 14.53
CA SER A 106 2.28 21.92 14.67
C SER A 106 3.34 21.55 15.72
N ALA A 107 3.00 20.71 16.69
CA ALA A 107 3.86 20.39 17.83
C ALA A 107 5.19 19.70 17.44
N ARG A 108 5.18 18.85 16.41
CA ARG A 108 6.38 18.18 15.88
C ARG A 108 6.15 17.66 14.47
N PRO A 109 7.21 17.47 13.66
CA PRO A 109 7.08 16.89 12.32
C PRO A 109 6.36 15.53 12.37
N ARG A 110 5.32 15.38 11.55
CA ARG A 110 4.53 14.15 11.40
C ARG A 110 4.59 13.62 9.98
N VAL A 111 4.33 12.32 9.84
CA VAL A 111 3.96 11.71 8.56
C VAL A 111 2.52 11.21 8.69
N VAL A 112 1.61 11.83 7.96
CA VAL A 112 0.20 11.42 7.89
C VAL A 112 0.03 10.56 6.65
N VAL A 113 -0.54 9.37 6.82
CA VAL A 113 -0.82 8.45 5.72
C VAL A 113 -2.31 8.18 5.66
N VAL A 114 -2.93 8.50 4.52
CA VAL A 114 -4.32 8.18 4.23
C VAL A 114 -4.35 7.08 3.20
N ASP A 115 -4.65 5.86 3.62
CA ASP A 115 -4.85 4.70 2.76
C ASP A 115 -6.28 4.68 2.22
N GLU A 116 -6.47 4.01 1.08
CA GLU A 116 -7.73 4.00 0.33
C GLU A 116 -8.25 5.43 0.01
N ALA A 117 -7.35 6.35 -0.32
CA ALA A 117 -7.63 7.78 -0.52
C ALA A 117 -8.71 8.06 -1.59
N GLN A 118 -8.96 7.14 -2.52
CA GLN A 118 -10.06 7.23 -3.50
C GLN A 118 -11.45 7.24 -2.84
N ARG A 119 -11.56 6.84 -1.57
CA ARG A 119 -12.82 6.87 -0.80
C ARG A 119 -13.16 8.27 -0.29
N LEU A 120 -12.21 9.20 -0.27
CA LEU A 120 -12.45 10.57 0.17
C LEU A 120 -13.36 11.31 -0.83
N ASN A 121 -14.21 12.18 -0.30
CA ASN A 121 -14.92 13.16 -1.12
C ASN A 121 -14.11 14.47 -1.22
N THR A 122 -14.55 15.37 -2.10
CA THR A 122 -13.92 16.67 -2.32
C THR A 122 -13.73 17.48 -1.04
N GLU A 123 -14.74 17.53 -0.15
CA GLU A 123 -14.64 18.28 1.11
C GLU A 123 -13.51 17.76 2.00
N CYS A 124 -13.34 16.44 2.11
CA CYS A 124 -12.28 15.83 2.90
C CYS A 124 -10.89 16.03 2.27
N ILE A 125 -10.79 16.00 0.94
CA ILE A 125 -9.54 16.29 0.22
C ILE A 125 -9.11 17.74 0.46
N GLU A 126 -10.05 18.68 0.34
CA GLU A 126 -9.80 20.10 0.61
C GLU A 126 -9.45 20.36 2.08
N PHE A 127 -10.07 19.62 3.01
CA PHE A 127 -9.70 19.67 4.42
C PHE A 127 -8.25 19.24 4.67
N LEU A 128 -7.82 18.09 4.12
CA LEU A 128 -6.44 17.63 4.26
C LEU A 128 -5.44 18.61 3.62
N ARG A 129 -5.79 19.17 2.46
CA ARG A 129 -5.00 20.21 1.81
C ARG A 129 -4.90 21.46 2.69
N HIS A 130 -6.02 21.91 3.26
CA HIS A 130 -6.07 23.09 4.12
C HIS A 130 -5.21 22.90 5.37
N LEU A 131 -5.24 21.71 5.99
CA LEU A 131 -4.36 21.38 7.11
C LEU A 131 -2.89 21.45 6.71
N HIS A 132 -2.51 20.97 5.52
CA HIS A 132 -1.11 20.97 5.05
C HIS A 132 -0.60 22.37 4.68
N ASP A 133 -1.46 23.21 4.08
CA ASP A 133 -1.13 24.60 3.74
C ASP A 133 -1.13 25.55 4.93
N HIS A 134 -1.65 25.12 6.08
CA HIS A 134 -1.82 25.98 7.23
C HIS A 134 -0.44 26.48 7.73
N PRO A 135 -0.21 27.81 7.92
CA PRO A 135 1.13 28.34 8.21
C PRO A 135 1.82 27.79 9.48
N ARG A 136 1.03 27.27 10.42
CA ARG A 136 1.53 26.65 11.67
C ARG A 136 1.93 25.18 11.53
N THR A 137 1.42 24.47 10.52
CA THR A 137 1.66 23.03 10.37
C THR A 137 2.81 22.78 9.41
N ARG A 138 3.55 21.70 9.64
CA ARG A 138 4.57 21.20 8.71
C ARG A 138 4.68 19.69 8.84
N PHE A 139 4.00 18.96 7.96
CA PHE A 139 3.97 17.50 7.98
C PHE A 139 3.98 16.93 6.57
N ALA A 140 4.51 15.72 6.44
CA ALA A 140 4.42 14.96 5.20
C ALA A 140 3.03 14.32 5.09
N LEU A 141 2.37 14.46 3.94
CA LEU A 141 1.07 13.84 3.67
C LEU A 141 1.23 12.83 2.53
N LEU A 142 1.03 11.54 2.84
CA LEU A 142 1.02 10.47 1.86
C LEU A 142 -0.41 9.99 1.61
N LEU A 143 -0.87 10.11 0.37
CA LEU A 143 -2.16 9.60 -0.07
C LEU A 143 -1.92 8.29 -0.83
N VAL A 144 -2.37 7.18 -0.25
CA VAL A 144 -2.24 5.84 -0.83
C VAL A 144 -3.60 5.38 -1.32
N GLY A 145 -3.69 4.84 -2.53
CA GLY A 145 -5.00 4.46 -3.07
C GLY A 145 -4.97 3.42 -4.18
N GLY A 146 -6.13 2.79 -4.40
CA GLY A 146 -6.35 1.80 -5.45
C GLY A 146 -6.48 2.40 -6.84
N ASP A 147 -7.05 1.61 -7.76
CA ASP A 147 -7.49 2.12 -9.05
C ASP A 147 -8.51 3.26 -8.88
N GLY A 148 -8.41 4.28 -9.73
CA GLY A 148 -9.27 5.46 -9.62
C GLY A 148 -8.77 6.51 -8.62
N ALA A 149 -7.80 6.21 -7.76
CA ALA A 149 -7.34 7.16 -6.74
C ALA A 149 -6.77 8.44 -7.34
N TRP A 150 -5.91 8.33 -8.36
CA TRP A 150 -5.41 9.53 -9.01
C TRP A 150 -6.51 10.32 -9.72
N GLN A 151 -7.51 9.67 -10.30
CA GLN A 151 -8.65 10.32 -10.94
C GLN A 151 -9.42 11.17 -9.93
N VAL A 152 -9.73 10.62 -8.76
CA VAL A 152 -10.42 11.33 -7.66
C VAL A 152 -9.58 12.51 -7.13
N LEU A 153 -8.29 12.27 -6.85
CA LEU A 153 -7.40 13.28 -6.27
C LEU A 153 -7.07 14.40 -7.25
N SER A 154 -6.78 14.07 -8.51
CA SER A 154 -6.38 15.04 -9.54
C SER A 154 -7.55 15.86 -10.09
N ALA A 155 -8.79 15.42 -9.86
CA ALA A 155 -9.99 16.22 -10.13
C ALA A 155 -10.08 17.47 -9.25
N GLN A 156 -9.29 17.57 -8.16
CA GLN A 156 -9.14 18.78 -7.35
C GLN A 156 -7.87 19.55 -7.79
N PRO A 157 -7.98 20.63 -8.59
CA PRO A 157 -6.81 21.30 -9.17
C PRO A 157 -5.85 21.84 -8.11
N MET A 158 -6.39 22.30 -6.98
CA MET A 158 -5.61 22.85 -5.86
C MET A 158 -4.81 21.78 -5.11
N LEU A 159 -5.33 20.55 -4.98
CA LEU A 159 -4.54 19.44 -4.46
C LEU A 159 -3.48 19.03 -5.49
N ARG A 160 -3.88 18.87 -6.76
CA ARG A 160 -2.99 18.40 -7.84
C ARG A 160 -1.71 19.23 -7.95
N SER A 161 -1.79 20.55 -7.83
CA SER A 161 -0.62 21.43 -7.91
C SER A 161 0.34 21.31 -6.71
N ARG A 162 -0.10 20.72 -5.60
CA ARG A 162 0.68 20.54 -4.36
C ARG A 162 1.29 19.16 -4.23
N VAL A 163 0.89 18.20 -5.07
CA VAL A 163 1.48 16.87 -5.11
C VAL A 163 2.91 16.97 -5.67
N TYR A 164 3.89 16.73 -4.80
CA TYR A 164 5.31 16.81 -5.14
C TYR A 164 5.84 15.53 -5.80
N ARG A 165 5.36 14.38 -5.33
CA ARG A 165 5.71 13.07 -5.89
C ARG A 165 4.45 12.25 -6.14
N ARG A 166 4.42 11.61 -7.30
CA ARG A 166 3.37 10.65 -7.67
C ARG A 166 4.04 9.39 -8.21
N VAL A 167 3.77 8.26 -7.58
CA VAL A 167 4.22 6.94 -8.04
C VAL A 167 3.00 6.10 -8.36
N ARG A 168 2.98 5.52 -9.57
CA ARG A 168 2.01 4.49 -9.94
C ARG A 168 2.69 3.14 -9.86
N LEU A 169 2.14 2.22 -9.08
CA LEU A 169 2.51 0.80 -9.12
C LEU A 169 1.63 0.09 -10.14
N GLU A 170 2.25 -0.77 -10.93
CA GLU A 170 1.60 -1.57 -11.97
C GLU A 170 1.93 -3.06 -11.71
N PRO A 171 1.13 -3.98 -12.27
CA PRO A 171 1.47 -5.41 -12.28
C PRO A 171 2.85 -5.66 -12.86
N LEU A 172 3.52 -6.70 -12.38
CA LEU A 172 4.77 -7.16 -12.97
C LEU A 172 4.51 -7.61 -14.41
N THR A 173 5.44 -7.25 -15.30
CA THR A 173 5.51 -7.84 -16.65
C THR A 173 6.01 -9.28 -16.57
N SER A 174 5.75 -10.10 -17.60
CA SER A 174 6.24 -11.48 -17.66
C SER A 174 7.76 -11.58 -17.49
N ASP A 175 8.52 -10.63 -18.04
CA ASP A 175 9.98 -10.56 -17.85
C ASP A 175 10.35 -10.34 -16.37
N GLN A 176 9.66 -9.41 -15.71
CA GLN A 176 9.87 -9.15 -14.28
C GLN A 176 9.40 -10.32 -13.42
N VAL A 177 8.34 -11.03 -13.81
CA VAL A 177 7.87 -12.23 -13.13
C VAL A 177 8.96 -13.30 -13.16
N LEU A 178 9.50 -13.59 -14.34
CA LEU A 178 10.58 -14.57 -14.50
C LEU A 178 11.87 -14.17 -13.79
N GLU A 179 12.13 -12.86 -13.63
CA GLU A 179 13.28 -12.36 -12.90
C GLU A 179 13.09 -12.42 -11.37
N LEU A 180 11.92 -12.03 -10.88
CA LEU A 180 11.71 -11.72 -9.46
C LEU A 180 11.04 -12.85 -8.69
N ILE A 181 10.04 -13.52 -9.25
CA ILE A 181 9.26 -14.54 -8.54
C ILE A 181 10.12 -15.73 -8.08
N PRO A 182 11.12 -16.22 -8.84
CA PRO A 182 12.01 -17.26 -8.34
C PRO A 182 12.76 -16.91 -7.04
N ARG A 183 12.88 -15.62 -6.73
CA ARG A 183 13.52 -15.11 -5.50
C ARG A 183 12.52 -14.87 -4.36
N PHE A 184 11.22 -14.99 -4.62
CA PHE A 184 10.17 -14.64 -3.67
C PHE A 184 10.08 -15.62 -2.50
N HIS A 185 10.19 -16.91 -2.78
CA HIS A 185 10.03 -17.97 -1.79
C HIS A 185 10.86 -19.21 -2.15
N PRO A 186 11.42 -19.98 -1.18
CA PRO A 186 12.24 -21.16 -1.45
C PRO A 186 11.61 -22.22 -2.36
N ILE A 187 10.27 -22.36 -2.34
CA ILE A 187 9.57 -23.35 -3.18
C ILE A 187 9.77 -23.12 -4.68
N TYR A 188 10.21 -21.92 -5.09
CA TYR A 188 10.51 -21.59 -6.48
C TYR A 188 11.95 -21.93 -6.90
N GLU A 189 12.77 -22.48 -6.02
CA GLU A 189 14.17 -22.83 -6.34
C GLU A 189 14.24 -23.88 -7.45
N GLY A 190 14.92 -23.56 -8.55
CA GLY A 190 15.09 -24.46 -9.69
C GLY A 190 13.83 -24.75 -10.51
N VAL A 191 12.72 -24.04 -10.25
CA VAL A 191 11.45 -24.24 -10.96
C VAL A 191 11.57 -23.80 -12.43
N ASP A 192 10.95 -24.58 -13.32
CA ASP A 192 10.89 -24.27 -14.75
C ASP A 192 10.20 -22.92 -14.99
N ARG A 193 10.80 -22.11 -15.88
CA ARG A 193 10.26 -20.81 -16.29
C ARG A 193 8.86 -20.96 -16.86
N GLU A 194 8.58 -22.04 -17.58
CA GLU A 194 7.25 -22.28 -18.15
C GLU A 194 6.19 -22.46 -17.06
N LEU A 195 6.55 -23.16 -15.98
CA LEU A 195 5.65 -23.36 -14.85
C LEU A 195 5.38 -22.05 -14.11
N VAL A 196 6.38 -21.17 -13.98
CA VAL A 196 6.21 -19.83 -13.42
C VAL A 196 5.28 -18.98 -14.29
N LEU A 197 5.46 -18.99 -15.62
CA LEU A 197 4.58 -18.27 -16.53
C LEU A 197 3.16 -18.82 -16.50
N GLN A 198 2.99 -20.14 -16.41
CA GLN A 198 1.68 -20.76 -16.29
C GLN A 198 0.93 -20.24 -15.05
N ILE A 199 1.60 -20.12 -13.90
CA ILE A 199 1.01 -19.56 -12.67
C ILE A 199 0.62 -18.09 -12.88
N ASP A 200 1.47 -17.32 -13.55
CA ASP A 200 1.17 -15.93 -13.86
C ASP A 200 -0.04 -15.80 -14.79
N ASP A 201 -0.10 -16.59 -15.86
CA ASP A 201 -1.12 -16.51 -16.89
C ASP A 201 -2.51 -16.98 -16.41
N HIS A 202 -2.57 -17.90 -15.44
CA HIS A 202 -3.85 -18.48 -14.99
C HIS A 202 -4.37 -17.89 -13.67
N LEU A 203 -3.51 -17.23 -12.89
CA LEU A 203 -3.89 -16.79 -11.56
C LEU A 203 -3.29 -15.43 -11.19
N ALA A 204 -1.97 -15.30 -11.25
CA ALA A 204 -1.31 -14.19 -10.55
C ALA A 204 -1.27 -12.90 -11.38
N HIS A 205 -1.16 -12.98 -12.70
CA HIS A 205 -1.19 -11.85 -13.63
C HIS A 205 -0.32 -10.65 -13.21
N GLY A 206 0.90 -10.92 -12.74
CA GLY A 206 1.83 -9.93 -12.22
C GLY A 206 1.43 -9.29 -10.87
N ASN A 207 0.36 -9.75 -10.23
CA ASN A 207 -0.16 -9.23 -8.97
C ASN A 207 0.54 -9.88 -7.76
N LEU A 208 1.24 -9.07 -6.97
CA LEU A 208 2.01 -9.56 -5.82
C LEU A 208 1.14 -10.21 -4.72
N ARG A 209 -0.12 -9.78 -4.55
CA ARG A 209 -1.04 -10.42 -3.59
C ARG A 209 -1.48 -11.79 -4.07
N ASP A 210 -1.75 -11.93 -5.35
CA ASP A 210 -2.20 -13.20 -5.93
C ASP A 210 -1.03 -14.19 -5.97
N TRP A 211 0.19 -13.71 -6.28
CA TRP A 211 1.44 -14.45 -6.08
C TRP A 211 1.62 -14.91 -4.63
N ALA A 212 1.41 -14.05 -3.64
CA ALA A 212 1.49 -14.43 -2.23
C ALA A 212 0.41 -15.47 -1.84
N SER A 213 -0.81 -15.32 -2.36
CA SER A 213 -1.91 -16.26 -2.11
C SER A 213 -1.63 -17.64 -2.69
N PHE A 214 -1.18 -17.69 -3.94
CA PHE A 214 -0.74 -18.93 -4.58
C PHE A 214 0.41 -19.58 -3.80
N THR A 215 1.44 -18.79 -3.48
CA THR A 215 2.63 -19.29 -2.78
C THR A 215 2.27 -19.87 -1.41
N GLN A 216 1.31 -19.28 -0.70
CA GLN A 216 0.81 -19.81 0.58
C GLN A 216 0.18 -21.20 0.42
N SER A 217 -0.73 -21.36 -0.54
CA SER A 217 -1.36 -22.66 -0.83
C SER A 217 -0.35 -23.69 -1.30
N ALA A 218 0.55 -23.29 -2.20
CA ALA A 218 1.53 -24.18 -2.78
C ALA A 218 2.60 -24.61 -1.76
N ALA A 219 3.02 -23.72 -0.85
CA ALA A 219 3.91 -24.07 0.25
C ALA A 219 3.28 -25.07 1.23
N ALA A 220 1.98 -24.94 1.52
CA ALA A 220 1.26 -25.92 2.32
C ALA A 220 1.21 -27.29 1.64
N LEU A 221 0.87 -27.32 0.34
CA LEU A 221 0.88 -28.56 -0.45
C LEU A 221 2.28 -29.19 -0.54
N CYS A 222 3.33 -28.38 -0.65
CA CYS A 222 4.71 -28.86 -0.63
C CYS A 222 5.03 -29.60 0.67
N ALA A 223 4.63 -29.02 1.81
CA ALA A 223 4.82 -29.65 3.13
C ALA A 223 3.99 -30.94 3.27
N ASP A 224 2.74 -30.96 2.83
CA ASP A 224 1.86 -32.14 2.91
C ASP A 224 2.37 -33.32 2.06
N HIS A 225 3.09 -33.02 0.98
CA HIS A 225 3.64 -34.01 0.06
C HIS A 225 5.15 -34.29 0.24
N ASP A 226 5.76 -33.75 1.30
CA ASP A 226 7.20 -33.87 1.61
C ASP A 226 8.09 -33.50 0.40
N THR A 227 7.72 -32.44 -0.32
CA THR A 227 8.53 -31.85 -1.40
C THR A 227 9.01 -30.45 -1.02
N ALA A 228 10.24 -30.13 -1.38
CA ALA A 228 10.84 -28.83 -1.08
C ALA A 228 10.53 -27.76 -2.14
N VAL A 229 10.18 -28.17 -3.36
CA VAL A 229 10.04 -27.29 -4.53
C VAL A 229 8.74 -27.56 -5.28
N LEU A 230 8.28 -26.57 -6.05
CA LEU A 230 7.11 -26.70 -6.90
C LEU A 230 7.37 -27.67 -8.05
N ASP A 231 6.36 -28.48 -8.33
CA ASP A 231 6.24 -29.29 -9.54
C ASP A 231 4.86 -29.08 -10.18
N ALA A 232 4.65 -29.64 -11.38
CA ALA A 232 3.39 -29.51 -12.10
C ALA A 232 2.16 -30.02 -11.31
N ARG A 233 2.34 -31.04 -10.45
CA ARG A 233 1.26 -31.60 -9.62
C ARG A 233 0.86 -30.64 -8.52
N ILE A 234 1.83 -30.04 -7.82
CA ILE A 234 1.58 -29.03 -6.79
C ILE A 234 0.88 -27.83 -7.40
N VAL A 235 1.33 -27.37 -8.58
CA VAL A 235 0.69 -26.25 -9.28
C VAL A 235 -0.75 -26.57 -9.66
N ALA A 236 -1.01 -27.76 -10.22
CA ALA A 236 -2.37 -28.17 -10.57
C ALA A 236 -3.30 -28.23 -9.34
N ASN A 237 -2.81 -28.78 -8.23
CA ASN A 237 -3.56 -28.84 -6.98
C ASN A 237 -3.80 -27.43 -6.40
N ALA A 238 -2.81 -26.54 -6.46
CA ALA A 238 -2.95 -25.16 -6.03
C ALA A 238 -3.98 -24.41 -6.88
N PHE A 239 -3.98 -24.58 -8.21
CA PHE A 239 -5.00 -24.00 -9.08
C PHE A 239 -6.41 -24.44 -8.70
N ALA A 240 -6.60 -25.73 -8.40
CA ALA A 240 -7.89 -26.24 -7.94
C ALA A 240 -8.37 -25.56 -6.63
N LEU A 241 -7.46 -25.26 -5.70
CA LEU A 241 -7.79 -24.53 -4.47
C LEU A 241 -8.18 -23.06 -4.72
N HIS A 242 -7.63 -22.45 -5.77
CA HIS A 242 -7.91 -21.06 -6.14
C HIS A 242 -9.05 -20.91 -7.16
N GLY A 243 -9.67 -22.01 -7.60
CA GLY A 243 -10.71 -22.00 -8.62
C GLY A 243 -10.21 -21.56 -10.00
N ALA A 244 -8.89 -21.60 -10.23
CA ALA A 244 -8.32 -21.35 -11.55
C ALA A 244 -8.52 -22.59 -12.43
N ALA A 245 -9.21 -22.43 -13.56
CA ALA A 245 -9.40 -23.53 -14.50
C ALA A 245 -8.06 -23.83 -15.19
N ILE A 246 -7.62 -25.09 -15.16
CA ILE A 246 -6.55 -25.58 -16.03
C ILE A 246 -7.22 -25.82 -17.38
N THR A 247 -7.13 -24.89 -18.33
CA THR A 247 -7.51 -25.21 -19.70
C THR A 247 -6.53 -26.28 -20.20
N ALA A 248 -7.06 -27.49 -20.37
CA ALA A 248 -6.39 -28.66 -20.93
C ALA A 248 -5.99 -28.45 -22.40
#